data_AF-A0A3D0L8R9-F1
#
_entry.id   AF-A0A3D0L8R9-F1
#
_cell.length_a   1.000
_cell.length_b   1.000
_cell.length_c   1.000
_cell.angle_alpha   90.00
_cell.angle_beta   90.00
_cell.angle_gamma   90.00
#
_symmetry.space_group_name_H-M   'P 1'
#
loop_
_entity.id
_entity.type
_entity.pdbx_description
1 polymer ?
#
loop_
_entity_poly.entity_id
_entity_poly.type
_entity_poly.pdbx_seq_one_letter_code
_entity_poly.pdbx_strand_id
1 'polypeptide(L)'
;HHHDEEEEELDEHVWLSLKNAQLLTNAICNALVKADSKNAASYKANCEAYIRKLAALDAEYTAAVRGAAQKTLVFCDRFPFRYLVDDYGLDYFAAFAGCSAETEASFKTVAFLANKSDELGIKNVAVIESSDKKIAQTVIQNSKNKSRGILVFDSMQSTTANDVKKGTTYLSVMRKNLEVLKSALK
;
A
#
# COMPACT_ATOMS: atom_id res chain seq x y z
N HIS A 1 -23.48 -30.51 12.15
CA HIS A 1 -23.25 -29.09 12.46
C HIS A 1 -21.85 -28.97 13.04
N HIS A 2 -20.86 -28.66 12.21
CA HIS A 2 -19.56 -28.21 12.69
C HIS A 2 -19.49 -26.71 12.40
N HIS A 3 -19.46 -25.92 13.47
CA HIS A 3 -19.05 -24.53 13.44
C HIS A 3 -17.53 -24.56 13.30
N ASP A 4 -17.03 -24.25 12.11
CA ASP A 4 -15.67 -23.72 11.98
C ASP A 4 -15.77 -22.25 12.41
N GLU A 5 -15.16 -21.92 13.54
CA GLU A 5 -14.88 -20.53 13.91
C GLU A 5 -13.87 -20.03 12.87
N GLU A 6 -14.34 -19.28 11.87
CA GLU A 6 -13.46 -18.48 11.01
C GLU A 6 -12.65 -17.56 11.94
N GLU A 7 -11.38 -17.89 12.18
CA GLU A 7 -10.42 -16.93 12.71
C GLU A 7 -10.52 -15.68 11.84
N GLU A 8 -10.77 -14.50 12.43
CA GLU A 8 -10.72 -13.24 11.70
C GLU A 8 -9.34 -13.16 11.03
N GLU A 9 -9.28 -13.37 9.71
CA GLU A 9 -8.05 -13.23 8.94
C GLU A 9 -7.55 -11.78 9.08
N LEU A 10 -6.54 -11.58 9.90
CA LEU A 10 -5.91 -10.28 10.12
C LEU A 10 -5.02 -9.96 8.92
N ASP A 11 -5.22 -8.78 8.31
CA ASP A 11 -4.37 -8.28 7.23
C ASP A 11 -2.91 -8.13 7.73
N GLU A 12 -2.00 -8.88 7.12
CA GLU A 12 -0.60 -8.95 7.52
C GLU A 12 0.24 -7.73 7.10
N HIS A 13 -0.27 -6.86 6.23
CA HIS A 13 0.50 -5.81 5.53
C HIS A 13 0.77 -4.56 6.39
N VAL A 14 1.04 -4.77 7.68
CA VAL A 14 1.27 -3.72 8.68
C VAL A 14 2.41 -2.78 8.31
N TRP A 15 3.39 -3.25 7.51
CA TRP A 15 4.57 -2.47 7.13
C TRP A 15 4.27 -1.36 6.12
N LEU A 16 3.12 -1.39 5.44
CA LEU A 16 2.71 -0.35 4.50
C LEU A 16 2.11 0.89 5.19
N SER A 17 1.98 0.86 6.53
CA SER A 17 1.76 2.04 7.36
C SER A 17 3.09 2.61 7.86
N LEU A 18 3.32 3.91 7.64
CA LEU A 18 4.49 4.61 8.19
C LEU A 18 4.41 4.78 9.70
N LYS A 19 3.20 4.79 10.27
CA LYS A 19 3.00 4.82 11.73
C LYS A 19 3.38 3.48 12.35
N ASN A 20 2.91 2.37 11.77
CA ASN A 20 3.32 1.03 12.17
C ASN A 20 4.82 0.81 11.98
N ALA A 21 5.41 1.28 10.88
CA ALA A 21 6.85 1.17 10.64
C ALA A 21 7.69 1.85 11.75
N GLN A 22 7.22 2.97 12.31
CA GLN A 22 7.86 3.62 13.46
C GLN A 22 7.78 2.75 14.72
N LEU A 23 6.62 2.12 14.98
CA LEU A 23 6.44 1.19 16.10
C LEU A 23 7.34 -0.04 15.96
N LEU A 24 7.37 -0.65 14.77
CA LEU A 24 8.20 -1.80 14.45
C LEU A 24 9.70 -1.47 14.59
N THR A 25 10.12 -0.29 14.12
CA THR A 25 11.52 0.18 14.27
C THR A 25 11.93 0.28 15.74
N ASN A 26 11.06 0.83 16.59
CA ASN A 26 11.30 0.89 18.04
C ASN A 26 11.41 -0.50 18.66
N ALA A 27 10.49 -1.41 18.31
CA ALA A 27 10.49 -2.78 18.82
C ALA A 27 11.77 -3.54 18.44
N ILE A 28 12.21 -3.42 17.18
CA ILE A 28 13.46 -4.01 16.69
C ILE A 28 14.67 -3.43 17.44
N CYS A 29 14.73 -2.11 17.61
CA CYS A 29 15.81 -1.47 18.36
C CYS A 29 15.88 -1.98 19.81
N ASN A 30 14.74 -2.09 20.49
CA ASN A 30 14.68 -2.59 21.86
C ASN A 30 15.17 -4.05 21.94
N ALA A 31 14.80 -4.88 20.97
CA ALA A 31 15.29 -6.26 20.88
C ALA A 31 16.81 -6.32 20.65
N LEU A 32 17.35 -5.48 19.76
CA LEU A 32 18.79 -5.39 19.50
C LEU A 32 19.58 -4.91 20.73
N VAL A 33 19.08 -3.89 21.44
CA VAL A 33 19.69 -3.40 22.69
C VAL A 33 19.71 -4.49 23.77
N LYS A 34 18.65 -5.30 23.86
CA LYS A 34 18.58 -6.42 24.82
C LYS A 34 19.55 -7.55 24.44
N ALA A 35 19.67 -7.86 23.15
CA ALA A 35 20.55 -8.91 22.65
C ALA A 35 22.04 -8.53 22.67
N ASP A 36 22.37 -7.26 22.44
CA ASP A 36 23.73 -6.75 22.38
C ASP A 36 23.84 -5.37 23.06
N SER A 37 23.92 -5.40 24.38
CA SER A 37 23.98 -4.21 25.23
C SER A 37 25.25 -3.37 25.04
N LYS A 38 26.34 -3.97 24.54
CA LYS A 38 27.60 -3.25 24.27
C LYS A 38 27.43 -2.21 23.17
N ASN A 39 26.56 -2.47 22.18
CA ASN A 39 26.28 -1.59 21.06
C ASN A 39 24.99 -0.76 21.23
N ALA A 40 24.41 -0.75 22.44
CA ALA A 40 23.10 -0.15 22.70
C ALA A 40 23.00 1.34 22.31
N ALA A 41 24.04 2.14 22.56
CA ALA A 41 24.06 3.55 22.21
C ALA A 41 23.94 3.77 20.69
N SER A 42 24.66 2.97 19.90
CA SER A 42 24.62 3.01 18.44
C SER A 42 23.24 2.64 17.89
N TYR A 43 22.62 1.57 18.43
CA TYR A 43 21.27 1.17 18.02
C TYR A 43 20.24 2.26 18.30
N LYS A 44 20.27 2.86 19.50
CA LYS A 44 19.34 3.94 19.87
C LYS A 44 19.51 5.16 18.98
N ALA A 45 20.75 5.62 18.76
CA ALA A 45 21.02 6.77 17.89
C ALA A 45 20.53 6.53 16.44
N ASN A 46 20.76 5.33 15.91
CA ASN A 46 20.30 4.95 14.57
C ASN A 46 18.77 4.84 14.49
N CYS A 47 18.15 4.24 15.50
CA CYS A 47 16.70 4.10 15.62
C CYS A 47 16.01 5.47 15.62
N GLU A 48 16.45 6.39 16.48
CA GLU A 48 15.91 7.75 16.54
C GLU A 48 16.08 8.48 15.20
N ALA A 49 17.25 8.35 14.56
CA ALA A 49 17.50 8.94 13.26
C ALA A 49 16.58 8.36 12.17
N TYR A 50 16.28 7.07 12.20
CA TYR A 50 15.39 6.43 11.23
C TYR A 50 13.91 6.79 11.48
N ILE A 51 13.47 6.83 12.74
CA ILE A 51 12.12 7.26 13.12
C ILE A 51 11.84 8.68 12.64
N ARG A 52 12.81 9.61 12.79
CA ARG A 52 12.67 10.97 12.24
C ARG A 52 12.45 10.98 10.73
N LYS A 53 13.09 10.08 9.97
CA LYS A 53 12.88 9.95 8.52
C LYS A 53 11.50 9.39 8.18
N LEU A 54 11.03 8.40 8.94
CA LEU A 54 9.69 7.85 8.79
C LEU A 54 8.61 8.89 9.10
N ALA A 55 8.75 9.62 10.21
CA ALA A 55 7.83 10.67 10.61
C ALA A 55 7.80 11.83 9.60
N ALA A 56 8.95 12.21 9.04
CA ALA A 56 8.99 13.20 7.97
C ALA A 56 8.20 12.74 6.73
N LEU A 57 8.36 11.48 6.31
CA LEU A 57 7.62 10.94 5.18
C LEU A 57 6.12 10.78 5.47
N ASP A 58 5.73 10.39 6.69
CA ASP A 58 4.33 10.33 7.15
C ASP A 58 3.64 11.71 7.06
N ALA A 59 4.36 12.77 7.43
CA ALA A 59 3.87 14.14 7.25
C ALA A 59 3.69 14.52 5.77
N GLU A 60 4.58 14.04 4.87
CA GLU A 60 4.43 14.24 3.42
C GLU A 60 3.17 13.53 2.87
N TYR A 61 2.86 12.31 3.35
CA TYR A 61 1.61 11.60 3.01
C TYR A 61 0.37 12.36 3.51
N THR A 62 0.38 12.78 4.78
CA THR A 62 -0.72 13.56 5.36
C THR A 62 -0.99 14.84 4.58
N ALA A 63 0.06 15.54 4.16
CA ALA A 63 -0.06 16.74 3.35
C ALA A 63 -0.64 16.46 1.96
N ALA A 64 -0.21 15.37 1.31
CA ALA A 64 -0.73 14.97 0.00
C ALA A 64 -2.23 14.64 0.06
N VAL A 65 -2.67 13.90 1.08
CA VAL A 65 -4.08 13.52 1.24
C VAL A 65 -4.96 14.70 1.62
N ARG A 66 -4.47 15.62 2.46
CA ARG A 66 -5.22 16.82 2.84
C ARG A 66 -5.53 17.74 1.66
N GLY A 67 -4.63 17.82 0.69
CA GLY A 67 -4.79 18.65 -0.52
C GLY A 67 -5.50 17.95 -1.69
N ALA A 68 -5.94 16.70 -1.51
CA ALA A 68 -6.49 15.90 -2.58
C ALA A 68 -7.95 16.24 -2.91
N ALA A 69 -8.29 16.22 -4.20
CA ALA A 69 -9.67 16.34 -4.68
C ALA A 69 -10.40 14.99 -4.68
N GLN A 70 -9.66 13.89 -4.83
CA GLN A 70 -10.16 12.53 -4.75
C GLN A 70 -9.62 11.86 -3.50
N LYS A 71 -10.47 11.13 -2.75
CA LYS A 71 -10.08 10.40 -1.53
C LYS A 71 -10.33 8.90 -1.61
N THR A 72 -10.80 8.41 -2.76
CA THR A 72 -11.06 7.00 -3.02
C THR A 72 -10.07 6.45 -4.03
N LEU A 73 -9.52 5.26 -3.75
CA LEU A 73 -8.67 4.50 -4.65
C LEU A 73 -9.48 3.34 -5.28
N VAL A 74 -9.25 3.05 -6.56
CA VAL A 74 -9.80 1.85 -7.21
C VAL A 74 -8.64 0.95 -7.61
N PHE A 75 -8.50 -0.17 -6.91
CA PHE A 75 -7.51 -1.21 -7.17
C PHE A 75 -8.12 -2.34 -7.98
N CYS A 76 -7.57 -2.60 -9.16
CA CYS A 76 -7.95 -3.70 -10.02
C CYS A 76 -7.09 -4.94 -9.73
N ASP A 77 -6.77 -5.17 -8.46
CA ASP A 77 -5.89 -6.22 -7.95
C ASP A 77 -6.22 -6.52 -6.47
N ARG A 78 -5.40 -7.34 -5.82
CA ARG A 78 -5.33 -7.44 -4.36
C ARG A 78 -4.97 -6.10 -3.73
N PHE A 79 -5.35 -5.94 -2.47
CA PHE A 79 -5.20 -4.68 -1.76
C PHE A 79 -4.41 -4.81 -0.45
N PRO A 80 -3.07 -4.79 -0.50
CA PRO A 80 -2.23 -4.85 0.69
C PRO A 80 -2.09 -3.48 1.41
N PHE A 81 -2.81 -2.45 0.99
CA PHE A 81 -2.62 -1.07 1.47
C PHE A 81 -3.65 -0.67 2.54
N ARG A 82 -4.26 -1.63 3.25
CA ARG A 82 -5.33 -1.36 4.21
C ARG A 82 -4.91 -0.38 5.30
N TYR A 83 -3.79 -0.64 5.96
CA TYR A 83 -3.27 0.25 7.01
C TYR A 83 -2.90 1.64 6.48
N LEU A 84 -2.45 1.75 5.23
CA LEU A 84 -2.15 3.03 4.61
C LEU A 84 -3.42 3.86 4.43
N VAL A 85 -4.49 3.27 3.88
CA VAL A 85 -5.73 4.03 3.67
C VAL A 85 -6.41 4.38 4.99
N ASP A 86 -6.37 3.48 5.98
CA ASP A 86 -6.86 3.75 7.33
C ASP A 86 -6.06 4.88 8.01
N ASP A 87 -4.74 4.90 7.85
CA ASP A 87 -3.86 5.92 8.43
C ASP A 87 -4.17 7.35 7.98
N TYR A 88 -4.63 7.50 6.74
CA TYR A 88 -4.84 8.80 6.12
C TYR A 88 -6.33 9.08 5.80
N GLY A 89 -7.25 8.20 6.20
CA GLY A 89 -8.68 8.38 5.98
C GLY A 89 -9.07 8.39 4.50
N LEU A 90 -8.51 7.45 3.74
CA LEU A 90 -8.86 7.20 2.34
C LEU A 90 -9.84 6.02 2.24
N ASP A 91 -10.70 6.07 1.24
CA ASP A 91 -11.57 4.95 0.88
C ASP A 91 -10.93 4.11 -0.24
N TYR A 92 -11.36 2.87 -0.39
CA TYR A 92 -10.92 2.04 -1.50
C TYR A 92 -11.98 1.05 -1.99
N PHE A 93 -11.84 0.66 -3.25
CA PHE A 93 -12.49 -0.52 -3.84
C PHE A 93 -11.40 -1.39 -4.46
N ALA A 94 -11.45 -2.70 -4.23
CA ALA A 94 -10.46 -3.65 -4.73
C ALA A 94 -11.13 -4.79 -5.51
N ALA A 95 -10.39 -5.41 -6.43
CA ALA A 95 -10.86 -6.61 -7.14
C ALA A 95 -10.89 -7.82 -6.21
N PHE A 96 -9.90 -7.90 -5.31
CA PHE A 96 -9.76 -8.97 -4.34
C PHE A 96 -9.44 -8.39 -2.96
N ALA A 97 -9.86 -9.07 -1.90
CA ALA A 97 -9.33 -8.83 -0.56
C ALA A 97 -7.81 -9.11 -0.53
N GLY A 98 -7.10 -8.49 0.42
CA GLY A 98 -5.63 -8.55 0.52
C GLY A 98 -5.06 -9.97 0.56
N CYS A 99 -5.69 -10.88 1.30
CA CYS A 99 -5.22 -12.26 1.53
C CYS A 99 -5.78 -13.28 0.51
N SER A 100 -6.59 -12.86 -0.48
CA SER A 100 -7.25 -13.80 -1.40
C SER A 100 -6.26 -14.49 -2.34
N ALA A 101 -6.36 -15.81 -2.49
CA ALA A 101 -5.59 -16.58 -3.47
C ALA A 101 -6.13 -16.45 -4.91
N GLU A 102 -7.28 -15.82 -5.11
CA GLU A 102 -7.89 -15.66 -6.44
C GLU A 102 -7.01 -14.80 -7.36
N THR A 103 -7.00 -15.17 -8.64
CA THR A 103 -6.23 -14.48 -9.70
C THR A 103 -7.11 -13.99 -10.85
N GLU A 104 -8.37 -14.42 -10.90
CA GLU A 104 -9.33 -14.03 -11.94
C GLU A 104 -10.50 -13.29 -11.31
N ALA A 105 -10.77 -12.07 -11.77
CA ALA A 105 -11.90 -11.30 -11.29
C ALA A 105 -13.17 -11.73 -12.04
N SER A 106 -14.25 -11.98 -11.29
CA SER A 106 -15.56 -12.23 -11.88
C SER A 106 -16.02 -11.06 -12.76
N PHE A 107 -16.86 -11.33 -13.77
CA PHE A 107 -17.47 -10.27 -14.58
C PHE A 107 -18.21 -9.23 -13.72
N LYS A 108 -18.85 -9.68 -12.63
CA LYS A 108 -19.53 -8.81 -11.67
C LYS A 108 -18.55 -7.85 -10.99
N THR A 109 -17.37 -8.33 -10.60
CA THR A 109 -16.29 -7.51 -10.01
C THR A 109 -15.80 -6.47 -10.99
N VAL A 110 -15.53 -6.86 -12.24
CA VAL A 110 -15.09 -5.94 -13.30
C VAL A 110 -16.12 -4.84 -13.55
N ALA A 111 -17.39 -5.22 -13.72
CA ALA A 111 -18.47 -4.26 -13.94
C ALA A 111 -18.66 -3.31 -12.74
N PHE A 112 -18.54 -3.84 -11.52
CA PHE A 112 -18.60 -3.05 -10.29
C PHE A 112 -17.50 -1.98 -10.25
N LEU A 113 -16.24 -2.37 -10.45
CA LEU A 113 -15.11 -1.43 -10.42
C LEU A 113 -15.16 -0.40 -11.56
N ALA A 114 -15.62 -0.81 -12.75
CA ALA A 114 -15.82 0.10 -13.87
C ALA A 114 -16.88 1.17 -13.56
N ASN A 115 -18.04 0.74 -13.04
CA ASN A 115 -19.11 1.64 -12.63
C ASN A 115 -18.68 2.58 -11.51
N LYS A 116 -17.97 2.07 -10.49
CA LYS A 116 -17.45 2.91 -9.39
C LYS A 116 -16.42 3.92 -9.88
N SER A 117 -15.56 3.52 -10.81
CA SER A 117 -14.60 4.44 -11.42
C SER A 117 -15.28 5.58 -12.18
N ASP A 118 -16.41 5.31 -12.83
CA ASP A 118 -17.19 6.32 -13.54
C ASP A 118 -17.99 7.22 -12.59
N GLU A 119 -18.67 6.64 -11.60
CA GLU A 119 -19.45 7.35 -10.57
C GLU A 119 -18.60 8.36 -9.81
N LEU A 120 -17.39 7.96 -9.42
CA LEU A 120 -16.48 8.78 -8.61
C LEU A 120 -15.50 9.60 -9.45
N GLY A 121 -15.56 9.51 -10.78
CA GLY A 121 -14.67 10.25 -11.68
C GLY A 121 -13.19 9.86 -11.57
N ILE A 122 -12.87 8.61 -11.21
CA ILE A 122 -11.52 8.11 -10.88
C ILE A 122 -10.58 8.13 -12.07
N LYS A 123 -9.71 9.13 -12.22
CA LYS A 123 -8.86 9.30 -13.41
C LYS A 123 -7.93 8.11 -13.68
N ASN A 124 -7.46 7.43 -12.64
CA ASN A 124 -6.54 6.31 -12.77
C ASN A 124 -6.95 5.17 -11.85
N VAL A 125 -6.91 3.94 -12.37
CA VAL A 125 -7.02 2.73 -11.55
C VAL A 125 -5.62 2.29 -11.11
N ALA A 126 -5.54 1.48 -10.05
CA ALA A 126 -4.29 1.03 -9.48
C ALA A 126 -4.17 -0.50 -9.50
N VAL A 127 -2.93 -1.00 -9.48
CA VAL A 127 -2.56 -2.40 -9.28
C VAL A 127 -1.29 -2.49 -8.43
N ILE A 128 -0.88 -3.70 -8.07
CA ILE A 128 0.42 -3.95 -7.42
C ILE A 128 1.52 -4.29 -8.44
N GLU A 129 2.78 -4.26 -8.00
CA GLU A 129 3.99 -4.42 -8.81
C GLU A 129 4.10 -5.76 -9.55
N SER A 130 3.48 -6.82 -9.02
CA SER A 130 3.47 -8.17 -9.61
C SER A 130 2.35 -8.38 -10.63
N SER A 131 1.47 -7.39 -10.82
CA SER A 131 0.27 -7.50 -11.67
C SER A 131 0.58 -7.63 -13.15
N ASP A 132 -0.15 -8.50 -13.85
CA ASP A 132 -0.16 -8.56 -15.32
C ASP A 132 -1.07 -7.50 -15.97
N LYS A 133 -1.78 -6.71 -15.13
CA LYS A 133 -2.65 -5.58 -15.51
C LYS A 133 -3.89 -5.96 -16.32
N LYS A 134 -4.19 -7.23 -16.56
CA LYS A 134 -5.34 -7.62 -17.39
C LYS A 134 -6.67 -7.16 -16.81
N ILE A 135 -6.88 -7.35 -15.50
CA ILE A 135 -8.11 -6.92 -14.82
C ILE A 135 -8.28 -5.40 -14.94
N ALA A 136 -7.21 -4.64 -14.71
CA ALA A 136 -7.23 -3.18 -14.86
C ALA A 136 -7.61 -2.76 -16.30
N GLN A 137 -7.04 -3.40 -17.31
CA GLN A 137 -7.38 -3.17 -18.71
C GLN A 137 -8.85 -3.48 -18.99
N THR A 138 -9.37 -4.61 -18.50
CA THR A 138 -10.79 -4.98 -18.67
C THR A 138 -11.72 -3.99 -17.97
N VAL A 139 -11.38 -3.52 -16.77
CA VAL A 139 -12.14 -2.47 -16.07
C VAL A 139 -12.18 -1.18 -16.90
N ILE A 140 -11.05 -0.72 -17.44
CA ILE A 140 -11.01 0.47 -18.29
C ILE A 140 -11.86 0.26 -19.56
N GLN A 141 -11.75 -0.90 -20.20
CA GLN A 141 -12.55 -1.29 -21.36
C GLN A 141 -14.05 -1.42 -21.08
N ASN A 142 -14.47 -1.50 -19.83
CA ASN A 142 -15.89 -1.49 -19.43
C ASN A 142 -16.35 -0.16 -18.80
N SER A 143 -15.43 0.76 -18.50
CA SER A 143 -15.74 2.11 -17.98
C SER A 143 -16.04 3.12 -19.10
N LYS A 144 -16.73 4.23 -18.81
CA LYS A 144 -17.01 5.29 -19.80
C LYS A 144 -15.74 5.97 -20.30
N ASN A 145 -14.77 6.16 -19.41
CA ASN A 145 -13.51 6.82 -19.75
C ASN A 145 -12.41 5.80 -20.10
N LYS A 146 -12.10 5.67 -21.40
CA LYS A 146 -11.04 4.76 -21.89
C LYS A 146 -9.62 5.31 -21.75
N SER A 147 -9.45 6.59 -21.43
CA SER A 147 -8.13 7.22 -21.27
C SER A 147 -7.57 7.12 -19.85
N ARG A 148 -8.23 6.38 -18.96
CA ARG A 148 -7.74 6.16 -17.59
C ARG A 148 -6.37 5.49 -17.62
N GLY A 149 -5.45 5.98 -16.78
CA GLY A 149 -4.15 5.36 -16.58
C GLY A 149 -4.22 4.16 -15.62
N ILE A 150 -3.19 3.33 -15.66
CA ILE A 150 -2.95 2.26 -14.69
C ILE A 150 -1.73 2.64 -13.86
N LEU A 151 -1.96 2.95 -12.59
CA LEU A 151 -0.94 3.23 -11.60
C LEU A 151 -0.47 1.92 -10.96
N VAL A 152 0.81 1.86 -10.59
CA VAL A 152 1.41 0.68 -9.95
C VAL A 152 1.93 1.11 -8.60
N PHE A 153 1.38 0.52 -7.54
CA PHE A 153 1.92 0.62 -6.19
C PHE A 153 2.84 -0.56 -5.93
N ASP A 154 3.85 -0.35 -5.08
CA ASP A 154 4.80 -1.37 -4.66
C ASP A 154 4.43 -1.83 -3.25
N SER A 155 3.99 -3.08 -3.12
CA SER A 155 3.58 -3.70 -1.86
C SER A 155 4.76 -4.10 -0.97
N MET A 156 5.98 -4.06 -1.48
CA MET A 156 7.21 -4.55 -0.84
C MET A 156 7.18 -6.03 -0.47
N GLN A 157 6.27 -6.82 -1.02
CA GLN A 157 6.25 -8.28 -0.79
C GLN A 157 7.48 -8.98 -1.39
N SER A 158 8.10 -8.39 -2.41
CA SER A 158 9.33 -8.90 -3.01
C SER A 158 10.32 -7.77 -3.26
N THR A 159 11.58 -7.97 -2.84
CA THR A 159 12.70 -7.08 -3.18
C THR A 159 13.87 -7.95 -3.60
N THR A 160 14.37 -7.76 -4.81
CA THR A 160 15.45 -8.59 -5.35
C THR A 160 16.82 -8.09 -4.91
N ALA A 161 17.82 -8.96 -4.95
CA ALA A 161 19.21 -8.57 -4.73
C ALA A 161 19.68 -7.47 -5.71
N ASN A 162 19.11 -7.41 -6.91
CA ASN A 162 19.42 -6.37 -7.89
C ASN A 162 18.82 -5.02 -7.49
N ASP A 163 17.63 -5.02 -6.88
CA ASP A 163 17.01 -3.80 -6.34
C ASP A 163 17.85 -3.24 -5.19
N VAL A 164 18.30 -4.12 -4.28
CA VAL A 164 19.20 -3.73 -3.18
C VAL A 164 20.51 -3.14 -3.73
N LYS A 165 21.12 -3.76 -4.75
CA LYS A 165 22.32 -3.23 -5.42
C LYS A 165 22.10 -1.85 -6.05
N LYS A 166 20.88 -1.56 -6.50
CA LYS A 166 20.47 -0.25 -7.03
C LYS A 166 20.12 0.76 -5.94
N GLY A 167 20.25 0.40 -4.67
CA GLY A 167 19.99 1.28 -3.53
C GLY A 167 18.53 1.33 -3.09
N THR A 168 17.70 0.34 -3.47
CA THR A 168 16.33 0.24 -2.97
C THR A 168 16.33 0.06 -1.45
N THR A 169 15.62 0.93 -0.77
CA THR A 169 15.34 0.91 0.67
C THR A 169 13.84 1.04 0.91
N TYR A 170 13.37 0.64 2.10
CA TYR A 170 11.98 0.85 2.52
C TYR A 170 11.52 2.31 2.29
N LEU A 171 12.32 3.29 2.75
CA LEU A 171 12.00 4.71 2.55
C LEU A 171 11.91 5.10 1.08
N SER A 172 12.77 4.54 0.21
CA SER A 172 12.73 4.85 -1.22
C SER A 172 11.46 4.29 -1.88
N VAL A 173 10.99 3.11 -1.46
CA VAL A 173 9.76 2.50 -1.99
C VAL A 173 8.55 3.27 -1.48
N MET A 174 8.48 3.56 -0.17
CA MET A 174 7.38 4.36 0.38
C MET A 174 7.33 5.77 -0.22
N ARG A 175 8.47 6.37 -0.58
CA ARG A 175 8.50 7.66 -1.28
C ARG A 175 8.02 7.53 -2.74
N LYS A 176 8.34 6.44 -3.44
CA LYS A 176 7.76 6.17 -4.78
C LYS A 176 6.24 5.98 -4.69
N ASN A 177 5.76 5.19 -3.73
CA ASN A 177 4.33 5.01 -3.47
C ASN A 177 3.62 6.33 -3.17
N LEU A 178 4.28 7.29 -2.51
CA LEU A 178 3.71 8.62 -2.28
C LEU A 178 3.45 9.37 -3.60
N GLU A 179 4.38 9.29 -4.55
CA GLU A 179 4.21 9.94 -5.86
C GLU A 179 3.11 9.28 -6.69
N VAL A 180 2.97 7.96 -6.57
CA VAL A 180 1.85 7.23 -7.17
C VAL A 180 0.54 7.63 -6.51
N LEU A 181 0.49 7.70 -5.17
CA LEU A 181 -0.67 8.15 -4.41
C LEU A 181 -1.09 9.57 -4.81
N LYS A 182 -0.16 10.52 -4.87
CA LYS A 182 -0.43 11.89 -5.37
C LYS A 182 -1.03 11.88 -6.78
N SER A 183 -0.66 10.94 -7.62
CA SER A 183 -1.22 10.80 -8.98
C SER A 183 -2.62 10.18 -8.97
N ALA A 184 -2.91 9.29 -8.02
CA ALA A 184 -4.22 8.68 -7.83
C ALA A 184 -5.25 9.66 -7.23
N LEU A 185 -4.80 10.57 -6.36
CA LEU A 185 -5.65 11.50 -5.61
C LEU A 185 -5.98 12.82 -6.35
N LYS A 186 -5.56 12.95 -7.61
CA LYS A 186 -5.76 14.13 -8.46
C LYS A 186 -7.11 14.15 -9.18
#